data_AF-A0A7S1AWV2-F1
#
_entry.id   AF-A0A7S1AWV2-F1
#
_cell.length_a   1.000
_cell.length_b   1.000
_cell.length_c   1.000
_cell.angle_alpha   90.00
_cell.angle_beta   90.00
_cell.angle_gamma   90.00
#
_symmetry.space_group_name_H-M   'P 1'
#
loop_
_entity.id
_entity.type
_entity.pdbx_description
1 polymer ?
#
loop_
_entity_poly.entity_id
_entity_poly.type
_entity_poly.pdbx_seq_one_letter_code
_entity_poly.pdbx_strand_id
1 'polypeptide(L)'
;YAPLSIVIVLLLIGLVFTCRASMMDVARTHHSTLAIGICLGQLVIAAQSMTVLSNLDISWVEPMRTVLNIVAVVTFKVELLNLSCYVEDSNTITHFACKLLIFPVMVLMMCVIFPMLKRILRTKLHRDNIINSVGMLFMAFFMTLTIISLAPFQCLESPNGTQSMRTNPSVLCNDNYTFITMALLGAAGLLV
;
A
#
# COMPACT_ATOMS: atom_id res chain seq x y z
N TYR A 1 -2.68 -18.69 5.24
CA TYR A 1 -3.71 -17.64 5.32
C TYR A 1 -3.57 -16.93 6.65
N ALA A 2 -3.06 -15.70 6.69
CA ALA A 2 -3.22 -14.91 7.91
C ALA A 2 -4.72 -14.57 8.01
N PRO A 3 -5.41 -14.86 9.13
CA PRO A 3 -6.77 -14.38 9.30
C PRO A 3 -6.75 -12.85 9.17
N LEU A 4 -7.68 -12.29 8.40
CA LEU A 4 -7.80 -10.86 8.12
C LEU A 4 -7.70 -9.99 9.39
N SER A 5 -8.17 -10.53 10.52
CA SER A 5 -8.00 -9.95 11.86
C SER A 5 -6.54 -9.67 12.25
N ILE A 6 -5.60 -10.57 11.96
CA ILE A 6 -4.17 -10.35 12.23
C ILE A 6 -3.65 -9.19 11.41
N VAL A 7 -4.03 -9.10 10.13
CA VAL A 7 -3.57 -8.00 9.27
C VAL A 7 -4.12 -6.66 9.76
N ILE A 8 -5.40 -6.60 10.13
CA ILE A 8 -6.02 -5.41 10.72
C ILE A 8 -5.31 -5.01 12.01
N VAL A 9 -5.03 -5.97 12.91
CA VAL A 9 -4.32 -5.69 14.17
C VAL A 9 -2.91 -5.17 13.89
N LEU A 10 -2.16 -5.77 12.96
CA LEU A 10 -0.83 -5.29 12.59
C LEU A 10 -0.87 -3.87 11.99
N LEU A 11 -1.85 -3.58 11.14
CA LEU A 11 -2.06 -2.23 10.59
C LEU A 11 -2.40 -1.22 11.69
N LEU A 12 -3.25 -1.58 12.64
CA LEU A 12 -3.59 -0.72 13.79
C LEU A 12 -2.37 -0.46 14.69
N ILE A 13 -1.58 -1.50 14.99
CA ILE A 13 -0.32 -1.37 15.75
C ILE A 13 0.64 -0.44 15.00
N GLY A 14 0.79 -0.65 13.70
CA GLY A 14 1.61 0.20 12.83
C GLY A 14 1.16 1.67 12.84
N LEU A 15 -0.15 1.93 12.74
CA LEU A 15 -0.71 3.28 12.82
C LEU A 15 -0.49 3.94 14.19
N VAL A 16 -0.68 3.20 15.29
CA VAL A 16 -0.40 3.71 16.64
C VAL A 16 1.08 4.03 16.78
N PHE A 17 1.97 3.16 16.29
CA PHE A 17 3.41 3.37 16.31
C PHE A 17 3.81 4.62 15.51
N THR A 18 3.32 4.80 14.28
CA THR A 18 3.65 5.98 13.46
C THR A 18 3.13 7.28 14.08
N CYS A 19 1.91 7.27 14.64
CA CYS A 19 1.39 8.41 15.42
C CYS A 19 2.21 8.70 16.67
N ARG A 20 2.76 7.69 17.34
CA ARG A 20 3.64 7.90 18.51
C ARG A 20 5.01 8.42 18.11
N ALA A 21 5.59 7.87 17.05
CA ALA A 21 6.88 8.29 16.52
C ALA A 21 6.83 9.75 16.04
N SER A 22 5.74 10.19 15.39
CA SER A 22 5.58 11.59 14.98
C SER A 22 5.39 12.57 16.14
N MET A 23 5.00 12.08 17.31
CA MET A 23 4.88 12.87 18.54
C MET A 23 6.18 12.91 19.36
N MET A 24 7.24 12.20 18.93
CA MET A 24 8.53 12.25 19.61
C MET A 24 9.27 13.55 19.27
N ASP A 25 9.76 14.23 20.30
CA ASP A 25 10.62 15.40 20.13
C ASP A 25 11.98 14.96 19.57
N VAL A 26 12.20 15.21 18.28
CA VAL A 26 13.45 14.89 17.57
C VAL A 26 14.65 15.55 18.26
N ALA A 27 14.48 16.77 18.76
CA ALA A 27 15.52 17.52 19.47
C ALA A 27 16.00 16.85 20.77
N ARG A 28 15.18 15.98 21.37
CA ARG A 28 15.51 15.27 22.61
C ARG A 28 16.00 13.84 22.35
N THR A 29 15.89 13.36 21.12
CA THR A 29 16.19 11.99 20.74
C THR A 29 17.68 11.85 20.41
N HIS A 30 18.31 10.76 20.84
CA HIS A 30 19.72 10.51 20.56
C HIS A 30 19.96 10.34 19.04
N HIS A 31 21.01 10.98 18.51
CA HIS A 31 21.31 10.94 17.07
C HIS A 31 21.47 9.51 16.54
N SER A 32 22.03 8.59 17.33
CA SER A 32 22.16 7.17 16.95
C SER A 32 20.80 6.49 16.75
N THR A 33 19.79 6.80 17.56
CA THR A 33 18.44 6.22 17.42
C THR A 33 17.77 6.73 16.15
N LEU A 34 17.92 8.02 15.85
CA LEU A 34 17.42 8.62 14.61
C LEU A 34 18.11 7.99 13.38
N ALA A 35 19.43 7.84 13.42
CA ALA A 35 20.19 7.22 12.34
C ALA A 35 19.75 5.77 12.08
N ILE A 36 19.58 4.96 13.13
CA ILE A 36 19.09 3.58 13.00
C ILE A 36 17.70 3.55 12.37
N GLY A 37 16.78 4.42 12.83
CA GLY A 37 15.43 4.51 12.27
C GLY A 37 15.44 4.88 10.78
N ILE A 38 16.27 5.84 10.39
CA ILE A 38 16.43 6.25 8.98
C ILE A 38 17.00 5.10 8.15
N CYS A 39 18.06 4.43 8.62
CA CYS A 39 18.66 3.30 7.90
C CYS A 39 17.67 2.14 7.71
N LEU A 40 16.88 1.81 8.74
CA LEU A 40 15.83 0.79 8.65
C LEU A 40 14.74 1.22 7.67
N GLY A 41 14.31 2.48 7.69
CA GLY A 41 13.35 3.02 6.73
C GLY A 41 13.85 2.95 5.29
N GLN A 42 15.11 3.33 5.05
CA GLN A 42 15.75 3.24 3.74
C GLN A 42 15.86 1.80 3.24
N LEU A 43 16.18 0.85 4.14
CA LEU A 43 16.20 -0.57 3.80
C LEU A 43 14.82 -1.05 3.32
N VAL A 44 13.75 -0.65 4.02
CA VAL A 44 12.38 -0.97 3.60
C VAL A 44 12.06 -0.36 2.24
N ILE A 45 12.40 0.91 2.00
CA ILE A 45 12.16 1.57 0.71
C ILE A 45 12.93 0.88 -0.43
N ALA A 46 14.19 0.50 -0.18
CA ALA A 46 14.99 -0.26 -1.13
C ALA A 46 14.40 -1.66 -1.41
N ALA A 47 13.82 -2.31 -0.41
CA ALA A 47 13.06 -3.54 -0.61
C ALA A 47 11.78 -3.29 -1.43
N GLN A 48 11.05 -2.21 -1.16
CA GLN A 48 9.84 -1.88 -1.93
C GLN A 48 10.14 -1.64 -3.42
N SER A 49 11.25 -0.97 -3.74
CA SER A 49 11.62 -0.72 -5.14
C SER A 49 11.98 -2.02 -5.88
N MET A 50 12.61 -2.99 -5.21
CA MET A 50 12.84 -4.32 -5.78
C MET A 50 11.54 -5.07 -6.06
N THR A 51 10.48 -4.86 -5.27
CA THR A 51 9.15 -5.46 -5.53
C THR A 51 8.58 -5.03 -6.88
N VAL A 52 8.91 -3.84 -7.39
CA VAL A 52 8.48 -3.40 -8.73
C VAL A 52 8.97 -4.34 -9.82
N LEU A 53 10.19 -4.86 -9.68
CA LEU A 53 10.77 -5.80 -10.65
C LEU A 53 9.99 -7.12 -10.72
N SER A 54 9.31 -7.50 -9.63
CA SER A 54 8.43 -8.69 -9.64
C SER A 54 7.19 -8.52 -10.53
N ASN A 55 6.83 -7.29 -10.91
CA ASN A 55 5.72 -7.02 -11.84
C ASN A 55 6.14 -7.09 -13.31
N LEU A 56 7.43 -7.25 -13.62
CA LEU A 56 7.89 -7.46 -15.00
C LEU A 56 7.54 -8.87 -15.47
N ASP A 57 7.19 -9.04 -16.75
CA ASP A 57 6.90 -10.36 -17.34
C ASP A 57 8.18 -11.12 -17.70
N ILE A 58 9.04 -11.32 -16.70
CA ILE A 58 10.31 -12.02 -16.85
C ILE A 58 10.27 -13.26 -15.98
N SER A 59 10.56 -14.42 -16.56
CA SER A 59 10.75 -15.66 -15.82
C SER A 59 12.06 -15.60 -15.04
N TRP A 60 12.00 -15.07 -13.81
CA TRP A 60 13.17 -15.00 -12.92
C TRP A 60 13.67 -16.40 -12.56
N VAL A 61 14.95 -16.65 -12.85
CA VAL A 61 15.69 -17.88 -12.48
C VAL A 61 16.16 -17.76 -11.02
N GLU A 62 16.41 -18.89 -10.33
CA GLU A 62 17.06 -18.85 -9.02
C GLU A 62 18.46 -18.18 -9.10
N PRO A 63 18.88 -17.41 -8.08
CA PRO A 63 18.26 -17.16 -6.78
C PRO A 63 17.28 -15.97 -6.76
N MET A 64 17.15 -15.24 -7.87
CA MET A 64 16.42 -13.96 -7.91
C MET A 64 14.95 -14.12 -7.55
N ARG A 65 14.32 -15.22 -7.98
CA ARG A 65 12.96 -15.60 -7.59
C ARG A 65 12.77 -15.65 -6.07
N THR A 66 13.71 -16.26 -5.35
CA THR A 66 13.66 -16.39 -3.89
C THR A 66 13.82 -15.03 -3.21
N VAL A 67 14.76 -14.22 -3.68
CA VAL A 67 14.98 -12.85 -3.17
C VAL A 67 13.71 -12.01 -3.33
N LEU A 68 13.11 -12.00 -4.53
CA LEU A 68 11.88 -11.25 -4.80
C LEU A 68 10.70 -11.73 -3.93
N ASN A 69 10.60 -13.03 -3.66
CA ASN A 69 9.57 -13.58 -2.77
C ASN A 69 9.76 -13.14 -1.30
N ILE A 70 10.99 -13.14 -0.79
CA ILE A 70 11.28 -12.66 0.57
C ILE A 70 10.95 -11.17 0.69
N VAL A 71 11.40 -10.39 -0.29
CA VAL A 71 11.14 -8.95 -0.36
C VAL A 71 9.65 -8.65 -0.46
N ALA A 72 8.87 -9.45 -1.19
CA ALA A 72 7.42 -9.30 -1.29
C ALA A 72 6.65 -9.56 0.03
N VAL A 73 7.26 -10.25 1.00
CA VAL A 73 6.69 -10.41 2.36
C VAL A 73 7.02 -9.20 3.24
N VAL A 74 8.24 -8.67 3.11
CA VAL A 74 8.68 -7.45 3.82
C VAL A 74 7.94 -6.21 3.31
N THR A 75 7.61 -6.20 2.02
CA THR A 75 6.85 -5.14 1.37
C THR A 75 5.37 -5.43 1.50
N PHE A 76 4.57 -4.52 2.04
CA PHE A 76 3.12 -4.71 2.17
C PHE A 76 2.45 -4.82 0.78
N LYS A 77 2.26 -6.03 0.27
CA LYS A 77 1.45 -6.30 -0.93
C LYS A 77 -0.02 -6.38 -0.54
N VAL A 78 -0.83 -5.46 -1.07
CA VAL A 78 -2.29 -5.43 -0.86
C VAL A 78 -2.98 -6.72 -1.33
N GLU A 79 -2.37 -7.46 -2.25
CA GLU A 79 -2.86 -8.77 -2.70
C GLU A 79 -2.91 -9.82 -1.57
N LEU A 80 -2.09 -9.66 -0.51
CA LEU A 80 -2.13 -10.54 0.66
C LEU A 80 -3.43 -10.39 1.47
N LEU A 81 -4.16 -9.28 1.32
CA LEU A 81 -5.41 -9.04 2.04
C LEU A 81 -6.59 -9.86 1.51
N ASN A 82 -6.48 -10.51 0.33
CA ASN A 82 -7.51 -11.34 -0.30
C ASN A 82 -8.96 -10.86 -0.01
N LEU A 83 -9.23 -9.59 -0.35
CA LEU A 83 -10.52 -8.94 -0.08
C LEU A 83 -11.70 -9.64 -0.79
N SER A 84 -11.40 -10.45 -1.81
CA SER A 84 -12.34 -11.30 -2.54
C SER A 84 -13.10 -12.30 -1.67
N CYS A 85 -12.62 -12.60 -0.46
CA CYS A 85 -13.34 -13.49 0.47
C CYS A 85 -14.40 -12.77 1.32
N TYR A 86 -14.34 -11.44 1.44
CA TYR A 86 -15.24 -10.65 2.29
C TYR A 86 -16.17 -9.74 1.50
N VAL A 87 -15.75 -9.31 0.32
CA VAL A 87 -16.61 -8.59 -0.62
C VAL A 87 -17.21 -9.64 -1.56
N GLU A 88 -18.44 -10.06 -1.27
CA GLU A 88 -19.20 -11.07 -2.02
C GLU A 88 -19.57 -10.60 -3.45
N ASP A 89 -19.39 -9.31 -3.74
CA ASP A 89 -19.64 -8.74 -5.05
C ASP A 89 -18.62 -9.25 -6.10
N SER A 90 -19.12 -9.77 -7.22
CA SER A 90 -18.30 -10.27 -8.34
C SER A 90 -17.75 -9.13 -9.21
N ASN A 91 -18.14 -7.88 -8.96
CA ASN A 91 -17.71 -6.74 -9.75
C ASN A 91 -16.24 -6.38 -9.52
N THR A 92 -15.41 -6.58 -10.55
CA THR A 92 -13.98 -6.22 -10.58
C THR A 92 -13.71 -4.76 -10.20
N ILE A 93 -14.62 -3.84 -10.59
CA ILE A 93 -14.50 -2.41 -10.30
C ILE A 93 -14.55 -2.17 -8.78
N THR A 94 -15.44 -2.84 -8.06
CA THR A 94 -15.58 -2.73 -6.61
C THR A 94 -14.30 -3.17 -5.90
N HIS A 95 -13.73 -4.32 -6.30
CA HIS A 95 -12.45 -4.80 -5.74
C HIS A 95 -11.31 -3.82 -5.98
N PHE A 96 -11.25 -3.22 -7.17
CA PHE A 96 -10.24 -2.21 -7.50
C PHE A 96 -10.41 -0.93 -6.68
N ALA A 97 -11.64 -0.42 -6.56
CA ALA A 97 -11.95 0.75 -5.75
C ALA A 97 -11.61 0.52 -4.26
N CYS A 98 -11.93 -0.66 -3.71
CA CYS A 98 -11.55 -1.02 -2.35
C CYS A 98 -10.04 -0.97 -2.13
N LYS A 99 -9.23 -1.43 -3.08
CA LYS A 99 -7.76 -1.36 -2.99
C LYS A 99 -7.26 0.09 -2.98
N LEU A 100 -7.84 0.98 -3.78
CA LEU A 100 -7.50 2.41 -3.81
C LEU A 100 -7.91 3.13 -2.51
N LEU A 101 -9.04 2.74 -1.91
CA LEU A 101 -9.56 3.35 -0.68
C LEU A 101 -8.78 2.99 0.59
N ILE A 102 -7.84 2.05 0.54
CA ILE A 102 -7.03 1.65 1.71
C ILE A 102 -6.31 2.87 2.31
N PHE A 103 -5.65 3.69 1.49
CA PHE A 103 -4.91 4.84 1.99
C PHE A 103 -5.81 5.92 2.61
N PRO A 104 -6.90 6.40 1.96
CA PRO A 104 -7.85 7.30 2.58
C PRO A 104 -8.44 6.77 3.90
N VAL A 105 -8.78 5.48 3.96
CA VAL A 105 -9.29 4.85 5.20
C VAL A 105 -8.23 4.89 6.30
N MET A 106 -6.96 4.60 5.99
CA MET A 106 -5.88 4.67 6.97
C MET A 106 -5.64 6.09 7.49
N VAL A 107 -5.76 7.11 6.63
CA VAL A 107 -5.69 8.53 7.03
C VAL A 107 -6.87 8.90 7.94
N LEU A 108 -8.09 8.46 7.61
CA LEU A 108 -9.27 8.67 8.47
C LEU A 108 -9.09 7.99 9.84
N MET A 109 -8.54 6.77 9.87
CA MET A 109 -8.22 6.07 11.11
C MET A 109 -7.17 6.82 11.94
N MET A 110 -6.14 7.41 11.30
CA MET A 110 -5.19 8.29 12.01
C MET A 110 -5.89 9.50 12.66
N CYS A 111 -6.84 10.14 11.96
CA CYS A 111 -7.62 11.25 12.52
C CYS A 111 -8.40 10.87 13.78
N VAL A 112 -8.78 9.59 13.93
CA VAL A 112 -9.42 9.05 15.14
C VAL A 112 -8.39 8.66 16.21
N ILE A 113 -7.26 8.08 15.81
CA ILE A 113 -6.19 7.64 16.74
C ILE A 113 -5.53 8.83 17.43
N PHE A 114 -5.28 9.93 16.72
CA PHE A 114 -4.63 11.12 17.28
C PHE A 114 -5.33 11.70 18.53
N PRO A 115 -6.65 11.98 18.53
CA PRO A 115 -7.35 12.44 19.72
C PRO A 115 -7.41 11.38 20.82
N MET A 116 -7.49 10.09 20.48
CA MET A 116 -7.41 9.02 21.49
C MET A 116 -6.04 9.01 22.18
N LEU A 117 -4.95 9.05 21.43
CA LEU A 117 -3.59 9.10 21.97
C LEU A 117 -3.36 10.38 22.78
N LYS A 118 -3.87 11.53 22.31
CA LYS A 118 -3.86 12.78 23.07
C LYS A 118 -4.55 12.62 24.42
N ARG A 119 -5.71 11.96 24.47
CA ARG A 119 -6.47 11.74 25.72
C ARG A 119 -5.77 10.77 26.66
N ILE A 120 -5.22 9.67 26.14
CA ILE A 120 -4.58 8.61 26.93
C ILE A 120 -3.22 9.08 27.47
N LEU A 121 -2.39 9.67 26.62
CA LEU A 121 -1.00 10.03 26.94
C LEU A 121 -0.85 11.46 27.45
N ARG A 122 -1.93 12.26 27.41
CA ARG A 122 -1.96 13.67 27.85
C ARG A 122 -0.90 14.55 27.18
N THR A 123 -0.50 14.20 25.96
CA THR A 123 0.54 14.91 25.21
C THR A 123 -0.05 16.05 24.39
N LYS A 124 0.73 17.10 24.11
CA LYS A 124 0.34 18.15 23.16
C LYS A 124 0.44 17.61 21.73
N LEU A 125 -0.59 17.85 20.93
CA LEU A 125 -0.62 17.49 19.51
C LEU A 125 -0.45 18.78 18.70
N HIS A 126 0.62 18.84 17.91
CA HIS A 126 0.85 19.92 16.95
C HIS A 126 0.41 19.50 15.55
N ARG A 127 0.12 20.47 14.69
CA ARG A 127 -0.26 20.20 13.29
C ARG A 127 0.85 19.50 12.52
N ASP A 128 2.10 19.82 12.83
CA ASP A 128 3.29 19.20 12.23
C ASP A 128 3.32 17.69 12.46
N ASN A 129 2.89 17.21 13.63
CA ASN A 129 2.84 15.79 13.94
C ASN A 129 1.85 15.05 13.03
N ILE A 130 0.72 15.68 12.70
CA ILE A 130 -0.30 15.12 11.81
C ILE A 130 0.24 15.06 10.38
N ILE A 131 0.82 16.15 9.89
CA ILE A 131 1.41 16.22 8.54
C ILE A 131 2.54 15.19 8.40
N ASN A 132 3.43 15.09 9.39
CA ASN A 132 4.53 14.13 9.40
C ASN A 132 4.02 12.69 9.40
N SER A 133 2.98 12.38 10.18
CA SER A 133 2.36 11.06 10.19
C SER A 133 1.74 10.68 8.85
N VAL A 134 1.01 11.61 8.20
CA VAL A 134 0.43 11.39 6.88
C VAL A 134 1.53 11.20 5.84
N GLY A 135 2.60 12.01 5.89
CA GLY A 135 3.76 11.88 5.01
C GLY A 135 4.48 10.53 5.18
N MET A 136 4.68 10.07 6.42
CA MET A 136 5.24 8.74 6.69
C MET A 136 4.35 7.62 6.15
N LEU A 137 3.04 7.75 6.31
CA LEU A 137 2.08 6.78 5.76
C LEU A 137 2.14 6.78 4.23
N PHE A 138 2.14 7.95 3.59
CA PHE A 138 2.24 8.07 2.14
C PHE A 138 3.52 7.43 1.61
N MET A 139 4.68 7.73 2.21
CA MET A 139 5.96 7.11 1.83
C MET A 139 5.95 5.58 1.96
N ALA A 140 5.25 5.04 2.97
CA ALA A 140 5.17 3.60 3.17
C ALA A 140 4.29 2.89 2.13
N PHE A 141 3.24 3.57 1.63
CA PHE A 141 2.25 2.99 0.71
C PHE A 141 2.42 3.42 -0.75
N PHE A 142 3.26 4.42 -1.02
CA PHE A 142 3.42 5.06 -2.33
C PHE A 142 3.62 4.04 -3.45
N MET A 143 4.61 3.16 -3.33
CA MET A 143 4.92 2.16 -4.36
C MET A 143 3.74 1.22 -4.63
N THR A 144 3.08 0.75 -3.57
CA THR A 144 1.93 -0.14 -3.67
C THR A 144 0.75 0.55 -4.33
N LEU A 145 0.46 1.80 -3.97
CA LEU A 145 -0.59 2.61 -4.59
C LEU A 145 -0.29 2.87 -6.07
N THR A 146 0.95 3.22 -6.41
CA THR A 146 1.35 3.42 -7.80
C THR A 146 1.17 2.15 -8.65
N ILE A 147 1.56 0.98 -8.14
CA ILE A 147 1.37 -0.30 -8.83
C ILE A 147 -0.13 -0.58 -9.04
N ILE A 148 -0.95 -0.38 -8.00
CA ILE A 148 -2.41 -0.57 -8.10
C ILE A 148 -3.00 0.39 -9.15
N SER A 149 -2.67 1.68 -9.09
CA SER A 149 -3.18 2.67 -10.04
C SER A 149 -2.76 2.42 -11.48
N LEU A 150 -1.58 1.83 -11.69
CA LEU A 150 -1.09 1.45 -13.02
C LEU A 150 -1.61 0.10 -13.53
N ALA A 151 -2.24 -0.72 -12.67
CA ALA A 151 -2.71 -2.05 -13.01
C ALA A 151 -3.65 -2.11 -14.25
N PRO A 152 -4.58 -1.14 -14.47
CA PRO A 152 -5.41 -1.10 -15.69
C PRO A 152 -4.61 -1.02 -16.98
N PHE A 153 -3.44 -0.38 -16.98
CA PHE A 153 -2.62 -0.15 -18.17
C PHE A 153 -1.69 -1.33 -18.50
N GLN A 154 -1.69 -2.39 -17.70
CA GLN A 154 -0.88 -3.58 -17.91
C GLN A 154 -1.68 -4.64 -18.67
N CYS A 155 -1.64 -4.56 -20.00
CA CYS A 155 -2.35 -5.46 -20.91
C CYS A 155 -1.44 -6.57 -21.43
N LEU A 156 -1.96 -7.79 -21.49
CA LEU A 156 -1.31 -8.96 -22.08
C LEU A 156 -2.10 -9.42 -23.31
N GLU A 157 -1.37 -9.76 -24.37
CA GLU A 157 -1.95 -10.35 -25.58
C GLU A 157 -2.30 -11.81 -25.35
N SER A 158 -3.54 -12.16 -25.68
CA SER A 158 -4.04 -13.52 -25.68
C SER A 158 -3.87 -14.15 -27.07
N PRO A 159 -3.77 -15.50 -27.17
CA PRO A 159 -3.65 -16.20 -28.45
C PRO A 159 -4.78 -15.91 -29.46
N ASN A 160 -5.95 -15.49 -28.96
CA ASN A 160 -7.11 -15.12 -29.77
C ASN A 160 -7.02 -13.70 -30.37
N GLY A 161 -5.90 -12.98 -30.19
CA GLY A 161 -5.71 -11.60 -30.66
C GLY A 161 -6.37 -10.54 -29.79
N THR A 162 -7.00 -10.93 -28.67
CA THR A 162 -7.56 -10.01 -27.69
C THR A 162 -6.51 -9.63 -26.64
N GLN A 163 -6.63 -8.43 -26.07
CA GLN A 163 -5.78 -7.99 -24.96
C GLN A 163 -6.60 -7.96 -23.67
N SER A 164 -6.07 -8.54 -22.60
CA SER A 164 -6.71 -8.57 -21.27
C SER A 164 -5.77 -8.01 -20.21
N MET A 165 -6.34 -7.48 -19.13
CA MET A 165 -5.55 -6.97 -18.01
C MET A 165 -4.80 -8.11 -17.32
N ARG A 166 -3.51 -7.88 -17.02
CA ARG A 166 -2.65 -8.87 -16.35
C ARG A 166 -3.15 -9.27 -14.97
N THR A 167 -3.63 -8.30 -14.21
CA THR A 167 -4.11 -8.52 -12.83
C THR A 167 -5.52 -9.11 -12.78
N ASN A 168 -6.32 -8.94 -13.83
CA ASN A 168 -7.64 -9.54 -13.93
C ASN A 168 -7.98 -9.89 -15.39
N PRO A 169 -7.76 -11.15 -15.82
CA PRO A 169 -7.97 -11.57 -17.20
C PRO A 169 -9.43 -11.49 -17.69
N SER A 170 -10.40 -11.33 -16.78
CA SER A 170 -11.81 -11.13 -17.14
C SER A 170 -12.10 -9.76 -17.77
N VAL A 171 -11.20 -8.79 -17.58
CA VAL A 171 -11.33 -7.43 -18.14
C VAL A 171 -10.49 -7.33 -19.40
N LEU A 172 -11.14 -7.05 -20.53
CA LEU A 172 -10.48 -6.80 -21.80
C LEU A 172 -10.01 -5.35 -21.87
N CYS A 173 -8.79 -5.10 -22.36
CA CYS A 173 -8.26 -3.75 -22.54
C CYS A 173 -8.95 -2.98 -23.67
N ASN A 174 -9.64 -3.69 -24.56
CA ASN A 174 -10.50 -3.11 -25.59
C ASN A 174 -11.98 -3.03 -25.15
N ASP A 175 -12.33 -3.46 -23.93
CA ASP A 175 -13.68 -3.23 -23.40
C ASP A 175 -13.85 -1.75 -23.05
N ASN A 176 -14.93 -1.11 -23.47
CA ASN A 176 -15.06 0.34 -23.33
C ASN A 176 -15.51 0.76 -21.94
N TYR A 177 -16.40 0.03 -21.26
CA TYR A 177 -16.97 0.53 -20.00
C TYR A 177 -16.10 0.21 -18.79
N THR A 178 -15.71 -1.07 -18.63
CA THR A 178 -15.03 -1.56 -17.43
C THR A 178 -13.62 -1.00 -17.33
N PHE A 179 -12.88 -1.09 -18.44
CA PHE A 179 -11.51 -0.59 -18.54
C PHE A 179 -11.44 0.93 -18.35
N ILE A 180 -12.29 1.72 -19.04
CA ILE A 180 -12.28 3.18 -18.90
C ILE A 180 -12.58 3.59 -17.46
N THR A 181 -13.54 2.93 -16.79
CA THR A 181 -13.85 3.22 -15.39
C THR A 181 -12.66 2.92 -14.48
N MET A 182 -11.99 1.77 -14.66
CA MET A 182 -10.80 1.43 -13.87
C MET A 182 -9.62 2.36 -14.16
N ALA A 183 -9.41 2.76 -15.42
CA ALA A 183 -8.38 3.70 -15.81
C ALA A 183 -8.61 5.09 -15.21
N LEU A 184 -9.85 5.58 -15.22
CA LEU A 184 -10.23 6.86 -14.59
C LEU A 184 -10.04 6.81 -13.06
N LEU A 185 -10.44 5.72 -12.42
CA LEU A 185 -10.23 5.53 -10.98
C LEU A 185 -8.74 5.45 -10.62
N GLY A 186 -7.93 4.76 -11.43
CA GLY A 186 -6.48 4.69 -11.24
C GLY A 186 -5.80 6.05 -11.42
N ALA A 187 -6.20 6.81 -12.45
CA ALA A 187 -5.72 8.18 -12.67
C ALA A 187 -6.11 9.12 -11.51
N ALA A 188 -7.35 9.05 -11.04
CA ALA A 188 -7.80 9.80 -9.86
C ALA A 188 -7.01 9.41 -8.60
N GLY A 189 -6.72 8.11 -8.42
CA GLY A 189 -5.93 7.61 -7.30
C GLY A 189 -4.46 8.05 -7.30
N LEU A 190 -3.90 8.48 -8.44
CA LEU A 190 -2.56 9.07 -8.51
C LEU A 190 -2.54 10.58 -8.20
N LEU A 191 -3.70 11.25 -8.27
CA LEU A 191 -3.83 12.69 -8.03
C LEU A 191 -4.12 13.04 -6.56
N VAL A 192 -4.40 12.03 -5.72
CA VAL A 192 -4.70 12.14 -4.29
C VAL A 192 -3.47 11.73 -3.46
#